data_AF-G0W5D5-F1
#
_entry.id   AF-G0W5D5-F1
#
_cell.length_a   1.000
_cell.length_b   1.000
_cell.length_c   1.000
_cell.angle_alpha   90.00
_cell.angle_beta   90.00
_cell.angle_gamma   90.00
#
_symmetry.space_group_name_H-M   'P 1'
#
loop_
_entity.id
_entity.type
_entity.pdbx_description
1 polymer ?
#
loop_
_entity_poly.entity_id
_entity_poly.type
_entity_poly.pdbx_seq_one_letter_code
_entity_poly.pdbx_strand_id
1 'polypeptide(L)'
;MMDSNSVNDNFDYLLQLTKVLTSECRSSRAATDRIESLLKRVATQSNIPYDTLSKATGKRNNSEDNTTTTDVLNEKEQLILENYKLIYMIEQEEYLKKKLWELIKNINDHILSVKNFIIQQKLDKIEDFDNFMFENFDSLEINFFNNIQILENSNGITKGKIALIVNEFKENYKEIDWNLIPKDSKYYANLHWKISQFESMYNEKLT
;
A
#
# COMPACT_ATOMS: atom_id res chain seq x y z
N MET A 1 1.07 -13.41 -2.86
CA MET A 1 2.48 -12.97 -2.73
C MET A 1 2.45 -11.53 -2.26
N MET A 2 2.35 -11.33 -0.94
CA MET A 2 2.53 -10.04 -0.31
C MET A 2 3.93 -9.98 0.31
N ASP A 3 4.38 -8.74 0.46
CA ASP A 3 5.45 -8.27 1.35
C ASP A 3 6.89 -8.31 0.84
N SER A 4 7.23 -7.27 0.07
CA SER A 4 8.61 -6.75 0.02
C SER A 4 8.71 -5.22 -0.17
N ASN A 5 7.64 -4.44 0.02
CA ASN A 5 7.66 -3.00 -0.28
C ASN A 5 7.69 -2.04 0.93
N SER A 6 7.43 -2.50 2.16
CA SER A 6 7.34 -1.59 3.32
C SER A 6 8.68 -0.98 3.76
N VAL A 7 9.81 -1.59 3.39
CA VAL A 7 11.15 -1.05 3.68
C VAL A 7 11.55 0.03 2.66
N ASN A 8 10.99 0.01 1.45
CA ASN A 8 11.35 0.94 0.38
C ASN A 8 10.73 2.34 0.58
N ASP A 9 9.50 2.40 1.13
CA ASP A 9 8.80 3.67 1.40
C ASP A 9 9.50 4.55 2.45
N ASN A 10 10.15 3.95 3.45
CA ASN A 10 10.87 4.72 4.48
C ASN A 10 12.13 5.39 3.93
N PHE A 11 12.85 4.73 3.02
CA PHE A 11 14.03 5.31 2.37
C PHE A 11 13.63 6.35 1.31
N ASP A 12 12.55 6.13 0.59
CA ASP A 12 12.00 7.12 -0.35
C ASP A 12 11.51 8.39 0.37
N TYR A 13 10.87 8.23 1.54
CA TYR A 13 10.50 9.36 2.39
C TYR A 13 11.72 10.15 2.89
N LEU A 14 12.77 9.44 3.35
CA LEU A 14 14.03 10.06 3.79
C LEU A 14 14.74 10.80 2.64
N LEU A 15 14.72 10.21 1.44
CA LEU A 15 15.26 10.83 0.23
C LEU A 15 14.48 12.09 -0.15
N GLN A 16 13.15 12.06 -0.04
CA GLN A 16 12.30 13.21 -0.32
C GLN A 16 12.51 14.33 0.69
N LEU A 17 12.63 14.01 1.98
CA LEU A 17 12.98 14.97 3.03
C LEU A 17 14.35 15.63 2.76
N THR A 18 15.34 14.83 2.36
CA THR A 18 16.69 15.32 2.04
C THR A 18 16.68 16.24 0.83
N LYS A 19 15.88 15.94 -0.20
CA LYS A 19 15.68 16.81 -1.36
C LYS A 19 15.04 18.15 -0.97
N VAL A 20 14.03 18.14 -0.10
CA VAL A 20 13.37 19.35 0.40
C VAL A 20 14.35 20.20 1.22
N LEU A 21 15.10 19.60 2.15
CA LEU A 21 16.13 20.28 2.94
C LEU A 21 17.22 20.91 2.06
N THR A 22 17.68 20.18 1.04
CA THR A 22 18.69 20.70 0.10
C THR A 22 18.15 21.89 -0.70
N SER A 23 16.87 21.86 -1.09
CA SER A 23 16.19 22.96 -1.76
C SER A 23 16.05 24.19 -0.85
N GLU A 24 15.63 23.97 0.40
CA GLU A 24 15.55 24.99 1.45
C GLU A 24 16.91 25.65 1.72
N CYS A 25 18.00 24.87 1.84
CA CYS A 25 19.34 25.42 2.02
C CYS A 25 19.79 26.29 0.85
N ARG A 26 19.47 25.90 -0.40
CA ARG A 26 19.79 26.69 -1.59
C ARG A 26 18.96 27.98 -1.65
N SER A 27 17.67 27.89 -1.32
CA SER A 27 16.77 29.04 -1.24
C SER A 27 17.23 30.03 -0.16
N SER A 28 17.60 29.52 1.01
CA SER A 28 18.15 30.31 2.13
C SER A 28 19.42 31.04 1.71
N ARG A 29 20.36 30.36 1.04
CA ARG A 29 21.58 30.99 0.52
C ARG A 29 21.29 32.10 -0.49
N ALA A 30 20.38 31.86 -1.44
CA ALA A 30 19.97 32.88 -2.40
C ALA A 30 19.29 34.09 -1.74
N ALA A 31 18.51 33.86 -0.67
CA ALA A 31 17.94 34.93 0.14
C ALA A 31 19.02 35.72 0.89
N THR A 32 20.03 35.04 1.45
CA THR A 32 21.19 35.68 2.09
C THR A 32 21.98 36.54 1.09
N ASP A 33 22.27 36.02 -0.11
CA ASP A 33 22.97 36.76 -1.16
C ASP A 33 22.19 38.02 -1.60
N ARG A 34 20.85 37.93 -1.63
CA ARG A 34 19.97 39.07 -1.93
C ARG A 34 20.01 40.12 -0.82
N ILE A 35 19.99 39.70 0.45
CA ILE A 35 20.15 40.59 1.60
C ILE A 35 21.52 41.28 1.53
N GLU A 36 22.58 40.54 1.21
CA GLU A 36 23.93 41.09 1.05
C GLU A 36 23.99 42.16 -0.04
N SER A 37 23.37 41.89 -1.19
CA SER A 37 23.28 42.86 -2.29
C SER A 37 22.51 44.12 -1.91
N LEU A 38 21.42 43.98 -1.14
CA LEU A 38 20.65 45.12 -0.65
C LEU A 38 21.47 45.93 0.36
N LEU A 39 22.21 45.27 1.24
CA LEU A 39 23.06 45.91 2.25
C LEU A 39 24.23 46.67 1.59
N LYS A 40 24.83 46.12 0.52
CA LYS A 40 25.79 46.84 -0.34
C LYS A 40 25.16 48.07 -0.99
N ARG A 41 23.95 47.94 -1.53
CA ARG A 41 23.24 49.07 -2.16
C ARG A 41 22.92 50.17 -1.15
N VAL A 42 22.46 49.81 0.05
CA VAL A 42 22.23 50.77 1.14
C VAL A 42 23.54 51.46 1.52
N ALA A 43 24.64 50.71 1.70
CA ALA A 43 25.96 51.27 1.97
C ALA A 43 26.38 52.33 0.92
N THR A 44 26.19 52.03 -0.38
CA THR A 44 26.49 52.99 -1.46
C THR A 44 25.60 54.23 -1.44
N GLN A 45 24.31 54.09 -1.10
CA GLN A 45 23.37 55.21 -1.05
C GLN A 45 23.58 56.09 0.18
N SER A 46 24.01 55.50 1.29
CA SER A 46 24.26 56.19 2.55
C SER A 46 25.68 56.75 2.68
N ASN A 47 26.58 56.45 1.71
CA ASN A 47 28.00 56.78 1.77
C ASN A 47 28.71 56.26 3.04
N ILE A 48 28.24 55.13 3.58
CA ILE A 48 28.77 54.45 4.75
C ILE A 48 29.45 53.16 4.26
N PRO A 49 30.68 52.83 4.68
CA PRO A 49 31.35 51.63 4.20
C PRO A 49 30.59 50.37 4.60
N TYR A 50 30.56 49.38 3.69
CA TYR A 50 29.85 48.13 3.88
C TYR A 50 30.29 47.39 5.16
N ASP A 51 31.58 47.47 5.51
CA ASP A 51 32.17 46.83 6.70
C ASP A 51 31.64 47.41 8.03
N THR A 52 31.07 48.61 8.02
CA THR A 52 30.38 49.17 9.20
C THR A 52 28.95 48.66 9.37
N LEU A 53 28.29 48.24 8.29
CA LEU A 53 26.94 47.65 8.34
C LEU A 53 26.96 46.12 8.50
N SER A 54 28.01 45.44 8.05
CA SER A 54 28.11 43.97 8.07
C SER A 54 28.63 43.39 9.39
N LYS A 55 29.19 44.22 10.28
CA LYS A 55 29.61 43.78 11.60
C LYS A 55 28.38 43.37 12.40
N ALA A 56 28.35 42.09 12.81
CA ALA A 56 27.42 41.61 13.82
C ALA A 56 27.47 42.58 15.01
N THR A 57 26.31 42.97 15.52
CA THR A 57 26.16 43.74 16.77
C THR A 57 26.55 42.88 17.98
N GLY A 58 27.73 42.28 17.93
CA GLY A 58 28.39 41.63 19.05
C GLY A 58 28.99 42.71 19.93
N LYS A 59 28.33 42.95 21.08
CA LYS A 59 28.80 43.77 22.19
C LYS A 59 29.05 45.24 21.81
N ARG A 60 27.99 46.05 21.96
CA ARG A 60 28.14 47.46 22.28
C ARG A 60 28.84 47.52 23.64
N ASN A 61 30.18 47.60 23.62
CA ASN A 61 30.95 47.92 24.80
C ASN A 61 30.48 49.31 25.26
N ASN A 62 29.80 49.33 26.40
CA ASN A 62 29.55 50.54 27.16
C ASN A 62 30.88 51.00 27.75
N SER A 63 31.73 51.68 26.97
CA SER A 63 32.77 52.58 27.47
C SER A 63 33.53 53.15 26.28
N GLU A 64 33.65 54.49 26.28
CA GLU A 64 34.68 55.25 25.59
C GLU A 64 34.53 55.40 24.07
N ASP A 65 33.71 56.39 23.68
CA ASP A 65 34.20 57.44 22.79
C ASP A 65 33.39 58.73 23.02
N ASN A 66 33.92 59.54 23.92
CA ASN A 66 33.57 60.95 24.06
C ASN A 66 34.24 61.74 22.94
N THR A 67 33.69 61.70 21.73
CA THR A 67 33.90 62.78 20.75
C THR A 67 32.67 62.92 19.85
N THR A 68 31.98 64.04 20.06
CA THR A 68 31.20 64.80 19.08
C THR A 68 30.07 64.08 18.34
N THR A 69 28.87 64.09 18.94
CA THR A 69 27.66 64.81 18.47
C THR A 69 26.45 64.40 19.30
N THR A 70 26.19 65.10 20.41
CA THR A 70 24.83 65.22 20.92
C THR A 70 24.07 66.19 20.00
N ASP A 71 23.74 65.73 18.80
CA ASP A 71 22.58 66.28 18.10
C ASP A 71 21.38 65.82 18.91
N VAL A 72 20.72 66.78 19.56
CA VAL A 72 19.37 66.59 20.06
C VAL A 72 18.53 66.29 18.81
N LEU A 73 18.33 65.00 18.52
CA LEU A 73 17.51 64.54 17.41
C LEU A 73 16.21 65.34 17.42
N ASN A 74 15.91 65.99 16.30
CA ASN A 74 14.71 66.80 16.16
C ASN A 74 13.50 65.90 16.43
N GLU A 75 12.42 66.41 17.03
CA GLU A 75 11.22 65.59 17.38
C GLU A 75 10.72 64.78 16.17
N LYS A 76 10.86 65.37 14.98
CA LYS A 76 10.59 64.73 13.69
C LYS A 76 11.45 63.50 13.41
N GLU A 77 12.74 63.52 13.72
CA GLU A 77 13.67 62.40 13.50
C GLU A 77 13.44 61.28 14.51
N GLN A 78 13.06 61.61 15.76
CA GLN A 78 12.63 60.62 16.75
C GLN A 78 11.33 59.92 16.30
N LEU A 79 10.34 60.68 15.82
CA LEU A 79 9.10 60.11 15.29
C LEU A 79 9.34 59.22 14.06
N ILE A 80 10.29 59.59 13.19
CA ILE A 80 10.68 58.75 12.04
C ILE A 80 11.29 57.43 12.50
N LEU A 81 12.21 57.47 13.47
CA LEU A 81 12.82 56.27 14.06
C LEU A 81 11.78 55.38 14.76
N GLU A 82 10.85 55.98 15.48
CA GLU A 82 9.75 55.26 16.14
C GLU A 82 8.83 54.59 15.11
N ASN A 83 8.50 55.29 14.02
CA ASN A 83 7.69 54.75 12.95
C ASN A 83 8.37 53.55 12.26
N TYR A 84 9.66 53.65 11.95
CA TYR A 84 10.42 52.52 11.41
C TYR A 84 10.46 51.33 12.36
N LYS A 85 10.60 51.57 13.66
CA LYS A 85 10.56 50.51 14.68
C LYS A 85 9.18 49.85 14.75
N LEU A 86 8.10 50.63 14.67
CA LEU A 86 6.74 50.11 14.65
C LEU A 86 6.46 49.28 13.39
N ILE A 87 6.87 49.76 12.21
CA ILE A 87 6.75 49.01 10.95
C ILE A 87 7.49 47.67 11.07
N TYR A 88 8.71 47.68 11.59
CA TYR A 88 9.48 46.45 11.80
C TYR A 88 8.79 45.46 12.76
N MET A 89 8.21 45.97 13.85
CA MET A 89 7.45 45.13 14.80
C MET A 89 6.20 44.53 14.17
N ILE A 90 5.46 45.30 13.37
CA ILE A 90 4.28 44.82 12.64
C ILE A 90 4.68 43.70 11.66
N GLU A 91 5.76 43.91 10.91
CA GLU A 91 6.23 42.94 9.92
C GLU A 91 6.71 41.63 10.59
N GLN A 92 7.33 41.72 11.77
CA GLN A 92 7.67 40.54 12.57
C GLN A 92 6.43 39.80 13.10
N GLU A 93 5.42 40.52 13.60
CA GLU A 93 4.17 39.89 14.05
C GLU A 93 3.43 39.20 12.90
N GLU A 94 3.36 39.84 11.73
CA GLU A 94 2.74 39.23 10.54
C GLU A 94 3.48 37.98 10.09
N TYR A 95 4.82 38.00 10.10
CA TYR A 95 5.64 36.83 9.80
C TYR A 95 5.38 35.68 10.78
N LEU A 96 5.38 35.96 12.08
CA LEU A 96 5.10 34.96 13.12
C LEU A 96 3.68 34.41 13.00
N LYS A 97 2.68 35.26 12.75
CA LYS A 97 1.30 34.86 12.55
C LYS A 97 1.15 33.96 11.33
N LYS A 98 1.84 34.26 10.23
CA LYS A 98 1.86 33.42 9.03
C LYS A 98 2.45 32.04 9.33
N LYS A 99 3.57 31.99 10.06
CA LYS A 99 4.19 30.73 10.49
C LYS A 99 3.31 29.93 11.45
N LEU A 100 2.61 30.59 12.35
CA LEU A 100 1.65 29.95 13.25
C LEU A 100 0.50 29.31 12.47
N TRP A 101 -0.06 30.02 11.48
CA TRP A 101 -1.11 29.48 10.62
C TRP A 101 -0.65 28.29 9.79
N GLU A 102 0.57 28.35 9.26
CA GLU A 102 1.18 27.22 8.55
C GLU A 102 1.36 26.00 9.46
N LEU A 103 1.78 26.22 10.72
CA LEU A 103 1.87 25.16 11.72
C LEU A 103 0.49 24.57 12.06
N ILE A 104 -0.52 25.41 12.28
CA ILE A 104 -1.89 24.96 12.56
C ILE A 104 -2.42 24.11 11.39
N LYS A 105 -2.16 24.55 10.15
CA LYS A 105 -2.54 23.80 8.96
C LYS A 105 -1.86 22.43 8.93
N ASN A 106 -0.55 22.38 9.14
CA ASN A 106 0.19 21.11 9.18
C ASN A 106 -0.35 20.18 10.28
N ILE A 107 -0.64 20.68 11.48
CA ILE A 107 -1.23 19.87 12.54
C ILE A 107 -2.57 19.28 12.09
N ASN A 108 -3.41 20.08 11.44
CA ASN A 108 -4.72 19.63 10.98
C ASN A 108 -4.60 18.56 9.87
N ASP A 109 -3.66 18.75 8.93
CA ASP A 109 -3.38 17.78 7.86
C ASP A 109 -2.87 16.45 8.44
N HIS A 110 -2.02 16.50 9.48
CA HIS A 110 -1.56 15.30 10.19
C HIS A 110 -2.70 14.58 10.92
N ILE A 111 -3.61 15.32 11.57
CA ILE A 111 -4.79 14.72 12.24
C ILE A 111 -5.70 14.02 11.21
N LEU A 112 -5.92 14.64 10.06
CA LEU A 112 -6.69 14.03 8.96
C LEU A 112 -6.00 12.77 8.41
N SER A 113 -4.69 12.81 8.26
CA SER A 113 -3.89 11.65 7.84
C SER A 113 -4.05 10.47 8.81
N VAL A 114 -3.91 10.72 10.13
CA VAL A 114 -4.09 9.68 11.16
C VAL A 114 -5.52 9.12 11.14
N LYS A 115 -6.53 9.98 10.99
CA LYS A 115 -7.93 9.54 10.86
C LYS A 115 -8.11 8.61 9.65
N ASN A 116 -7.57 8.98 8.51
CA ASN A 116 -7.67 8.18 7.28
C ASN A 116 -6.95 6.85 7.42
N PHE A 117 -5.78 6.83 8.06
CA PHE A 117 -5.03 5.60 8.36
C PHE A 117 -5.85 4.63 9.23
N ILE A 118 -6.53 5.13 10.27
CA ILE A 118 -7.39 4.29 11.12
C ILE A 118 -8.57 3.72 10.34
N ILE A 119 -9.16 4.50 9.43
CA ILE A 119 -10.27 4.05 8.58
C ILE A 119 -9.77 2.97 7.61
N GLN A 120 -8.64 3.17 6.95
CA GLN A 120 -8.03 2.18 6.05
C GLN A 120 -7.73 0.88 6.79
N GLN A 121 -7.05 0.94 7.94
CA GLN A 121 -6.75 -0.27 8.72
C GLN A 121 -8.01 -1.04 9.15
N LYS A 122 -9.14 -0.35 9.39
CA LYS A 122 -10.41 -1.02 9.69
C LYS A 122 -11.01 -1.71 8.46
N LEU A 123 -10.88 -1.11 7.28
CA LEU A 123 -11.35 -1.70 6.03
C LEU A 123 -10.50 -2.92 5.67
N ASP A 124 -9.17 -2.79 5.74
CA ASP A 124 -8.24 -3.88 5.44
C ASP A 124 -8.50 -5.10 6.34
N LYS A 125 -8.77 -4.89 7.63
CA LYS A 125 -9.14 -5.97 8.57
C LYS A 125 -10.44 -6.68 8.21
N ILE A 126 -11.41 -5.97 7.63
CA ILE A 126 -12.69 -6.56 7.20
C ILE A 126 -12.46 -7.37 5.93
N GLU A 127 -11.70 -6.82 4.98
CA GLU A 127 -11.35 -7.50 3.73
C GLU A 127 -10.52 -8.77 3.99
N ASP A 128 -9.55 -8.72 4.90
CA ASP A 128 -8.79 -9.90 5.34
C ASP A 128 -9.67 -10.97 5.98
N PHE A 129 -10.68 -10.56 6.75
CA PHE A 129 -11.61 -11.50 7.38
C PHE A 129 -12.53 -12.15 6.34
N ASP A 130 -13.07 -11.37 5.40
CA ASP A 130 -13.92 -11.89 4.33
C ASP A 130 -13.14 -12.83 3.40
N ASN A 131 -11.89 -12.47 3.05
CA ASN A 131 -11.00 -13.34 2.30
C ASN A 131 -10.67 -14.63 3.07
N PHE A 132 -10.38 -14.53 4.37
CA PHE A 132 -10.16 -15.70 5.20
C PHE A 132 -11.38 -16.63 5.25
N MET A 133 -12.59 -16.08 5.38
CA MET A 133 -13.83 -16.84 5.40
C MET A 133 -14.06 -17.54 4.06
N PHE A 134 -13.86 -16.81 2.95
CA PHE A 134 -14.02 -17.37 1.61
C PHE A 134 -13.01 -18.49 1.32
N GLU A 135 -11.73 -18.28 1.63
CA GLU A 135 -10.69 -19.28 1.38
C GLU A 135 -10.88 -20.54 2.23
N ASN A 136 -11.24 -20.41 3.52
CA ASN A 136 -11.31 -21.56 4.42
C ASN A 136 -12.65 -22.29 4.40
N PHE A 137 -13.76 -21.63 4.07
CA PHE A 137 -15.08 -22.24 4.15
C PHE A 137 -15.76 -22.32 2.79
N ASP A 138 -16.02 -21.17 2.15
CA ASP A 138 -16.81 -21.13 0.92
C ASP A 138 -16.12 -21.89 -0.23
N SER A 139 -14.80 -21.75 -0.35
CA SER A 139 -14.02 -22.45 -1.38
C SER A 139 -14.07 -23.98 -1.19
N LEU A 140 -14.04 -24.45 0.06
CA LEU A 140 -14.11 -25.87 0.39
C LEU A 140 -15.52 -26.41 0.13
N GLU A 141 -16.56 -25.65 0.47
CA GLU A 141 -17.94 -26.02 0.18
C GLU A 141 -18.19 -26.14 -1.32
N ILE A 142 -17.76 -25.15 -2.10
CA ILE A 142 -17.86 -25.17 -3.58
C ILE A 142 -17.12 -26.40 -4.14
N ASN A 143 -15.89 -26.66 -3.68
CA ASN A 143 -15.12 -27.82 -4.11
C ASN A 143 -15.79 -29.15 -3.74
N PHE A 144 -16.40 -29.23 -2.55
CA PHE A 144 -17.14 -30.39 -2.10
C PHE A 144 -18.36 -30.66 -2.99
N PHE A 145 -19.17 -29.64 -3.30
CA PHE A 145 -20.29 -29.76 -4.23
C PHE A 145 -19.86 -30.17 -5.64
N ASN A 146 -18.79 -29.57 -6.15
CA ASN A 146 -18.23 -29.95 -7.45
C ASN A 146 -17.79 -31.42 -7.46
N ASN A 147 -17.14 -31.89 -6.40
CA ASN A 147 -16.71 -33.29 -6.28
C ASN A 147 -17.89 -34.26 -6.22
N ILE A 148 -18.98 -33.92 -5.51
CA ILE A 148 -20.21 -34.71 -5.51
C ILE A 148 -20.75 -34.83 -6.93
N GLN A 149 -20.88 -33.71 -7.65
CA GLN A 149 -21.42 -33.70 -8.99
C GLN A 149 -20.56 -34.53 -9.97
N ILE A 150 -19.23 -34.46 -9.85
CA ILE A 150 -18.31 -35.27 -10.63
C ILE A 150 -18.50 -36.77 -10.33
N LEU A 151 -18.64 -37.13 -9.05
CA LEU A 151 -18.87 -38.53 -8.64
C LEU A 151 -20.20 -39.06 -9.14
N GLU A 152 -21.27 -38.28 -9.08
CA GLU A 152 -22.59 -38.67 -9.61
C GLU A 152 -22.54 -38.90 -11.12
N ASN A 153 -21.92 -37.98 -11.86
CA ASN A 153 -21.73 -38.11 -13.30
C ASN A 153 -20.87 -39.32 -13.65
N SER A 154 -19.75 -39.52 -12.95
CA SER A 154 -18.86 -40.68 -13.15
C SER A 154 -19.57 -42.00 -12.86
N ASN A 155 -20.37 -42.06 -11.80
CA ASN A 155 -21.17 -43.22 -11.46
C ASN A 155 -22.21 -43.52 -12.55
N GLY A 156 -22.88 -42.49 -13.08
CA GLY A 156 -23.80 -42.62 -14.21
C GLY A 156 -23.12 -43.19 -15.46
N ILE A 157 -21.96 -42.64 -15.83
CA ILE A 157 -21.15 -43.12 -16.97
C ILE A 157 -20.72 -44.57 -16.75
N THR A 158 -20.28 -44.92 -15.53
CA THR A 158 -19.82 -46.26 -15.19
C THR A 158 -20.96 -47.28 -15.28
N LYS A 159 -22.15 -46.95 -14.76
CA LYS A 159 -23.36 -47.78 -14.90
C LYS A 159 -23.74 -47.98 -16.37
N GLY A 160 -23.68 -46.92 -17.19
CA GLY A 160 -23.94 -47.03 -18.62
C GLY A 160 -22.96 -47.95 -19.34
N LYS A 161 -21.66 -47.85 -19.03
CA LYS A 161 -20.63 -48.74 -19.59
C LYS A 161 -20.80 -50.19 -19.15
N ILE A 162 -21.12 -50.43 -17.88
CA ILE A 162 -21.42 -51.78 -17.38
C ILE A 162 -22.61 -52.37 -18.13
N ALA A 163 -23.69 -51.61 -18.31
CA ALA A 163 -24.87 -52.07 -19.05
C ALA A 163 -24.53 -52.43 -20.52
N LEU A 164 -23.69 -51.65 -21.19
CA LEU A 164 -23.20 -51.96 -22.54
C LEU A 164 -22.42 -53.27 -22.58
N ILE A 165 -21.45 -53.43 -21.66
CA ILE A 165 -20.64 -54.66 -21.58
C ILE A 165 -21.53 -55.88 -21.30
N VAL A 166 -22.50 -55.76 -20.39
CA VAL A 166 -23.43 -56.84 -20.08
C VAL A 166 -24.28 -57.21 -21.31
N ASN A 167 -24.73 -56.23 -22.08
CA ASN A 167 -25.47 -56.48 -23.32
C ASN A 167 -24.61 -57.15 -24.40
N GLU A 168 -23.38 -56.68 -24.62
CA GLU A 168 -22.42 -57.35 -25.52
C GLU A 168 -22.14 -58.78 -25.07
N PHE A 169 -22.03 -59.01 -23.76
CA PHE A 169 -21.84 -60.34 -23.20
C PHE A 169 -23.05 -61.24 -23.45
N LYS A 170 -24.27 -60.71 -23.34
CA LYS A 170 -25.52 -61.44 -23.68
C LYS A 170 -25.60 -61.79 -25.16
N GLU A 171 -25.22 -60.88 -26.06
CA GLU A 171 -25.20 -61.15 -27.50
C GLU A 171 -24.16 -62.24 -27.83
N ASN A 172 -22.92 -62.10 -27.33
CA ASN A 172 -21.88 -63.13 -27.49
C ASN A 172 -22.30 -64.48 -26.89
N TYR A 173 -23.03 -64.48 -25.78
CA TYR A 173 -23.54 -65.70 -25.14
C TYR A 173 -24.56 -66.45 -26.00
N LYS A 174 -25.39 -65.72 -26.77
CA LYS A 174 -26.37 -66.29 -27.71
C LYS A 174 -25.72 -66.85 -28.98
N GLU A 175 -24.59 -66.29 -29.41
CA GLU A 175 -23.84 -66.77 -30.58
C GLU A 175 -23.08 -68.07 -30.32
N ILE A 176 -22.86 -68.44 -29.07
CA ILE A 176 -22.20 -69.70 -28.70
C ILE A 176 -23.17 -70.87 -28.90
N ASP A 177 -22.80 -71.81 -29.76
CA ASP A 177 -23.54 -73.06 -29.91
C ASP A 177 -23.16 -74.06 -28.80
N TRP A 178 -23.88 -73.96 -27.68
CA TRP A 178 -23.67 -74.75 -26.46
C TRP A 178 -23.82 -76.28 -26.65
N ASN A 179 -24.36 -76.72 -27.78
CA ASN A 179 -24.51 -78.15 -28.09
C ASN A 179 -23.23 -78.80 -28.60
N LEU A 180 -22.26 -78.02 -29.08
CA LEU A 180 -20.97 -78.50 -29.58
C LEU A 180 -19.92 -78.66 -28.47
N ILE A 181 -20.20 -78.18 -27.26
CA ILE A 181 -19.23 -78.16 -26.15
C ILE A 181 -19.35 -79.45 -25.32
N PRO A 182 -18.24 -80.19 -25.08
CA PRO A 182 -18.27 -81.39 -24.24
C PRO A 182 -18.63 -81.05 -22.79
N LYS A 183 -19.82 -81.48 -22.35
CA LYS A 183 -20.39 -81.16 -21.02
C LYS A 183 -19.63 -81.81 -19.85
N ASP A 184 -18.87 -82.88 -20.11
CA ASP A 184 -18.05 -83.59 -19.10
C ASP A 184 -16.65 -82.98 -18.89
N SER A 185 -16.32 -81.89 -19.60
CA SER A 185 -15.02 -81.24 -19.46
C SER A 185 -14.94 -80.42 -18.17
N LYS A 186 -13.84 -80.55 -17.44
CA LYS A 186 -13.49 -79.71 -16.27
C LYS A 186 -13.52 -78.21 -16.59
N TYR A 187 -13.29 -77.86 -17.86
CA TYR A 187 -13.36 -76.48 -18.36
C TYR A 187 -14.80 -75.95 -18.47
N TYR A 188 -15.78 -76.82 -18.80
CA TYR A 188 -17.19 -76.46 -18.87
C TYR A 188 -17.76 -76.13 -17.48
N ALA A 189 -17.45 -76.97 -16.48
CA ALA A 189 -17.86 -76.72 -15.10
C ALA A 189 -17.26 -75.42 -14.52
N ASN A 190 -16.00 -75.12 -14.84
CA ASN A 190 -15.35 -73.89 -14.39
C ASN A 190 -15.93 -72.64 -15.09
N LEU A 191 -16.27 -72.75 -16.38
CA LEU A 191 -16.91 -71.68 -17.13
C LEU A 191 -18.33 -71.40 -16.60
N HIS A 192 -19.12 -72.44 -16.36
CA HIS A 192 -20.46 -72.31 -15.79
C HIS A 192 -20.43 -71.71 -14.37
N TRP A 193 -19.45 -72.09 -13.55
CA TRP A 193 -19.25 -71.49 -12.23
C TRP A 193 -18.89 -69.99 -12.31
N LYS A 194 -18.01 -69.61 -13.25
CA LYS A 194 -17.66 -68.19 -13.49
C LYS A 194 -18.86 -67.39 -13.99
N ILE A 195 -19.71 -67.97 -14.82
CA ILE A 195 -20.95 -67.34 -15.30
C ILE A 195 -21.92 -67.15 -14.14
N SER A 196 -22.15 -68.18 -13.31
CA SER A 196 -23.03 -68.06 -12.14
C SER A 196 -22.50 -67.07 -11.09
N GLN A 197 -21.19 -66.95 -10.92
CA GLN A 197 -20.56 -65.89 -10.12
C GLN A 197 -20.85 -64.51 -10.70
N PHE A 198 -20.75 -64.34 -12.02
CA PHE A 198 -21.03 -63.09 -12.70
C PHE A 198 -22.51 -62.69 -12.58
N GLU A 199 -23.44 -63.63 -12.76
CA GLU A 199 -24.88 -63.41 -12.55
C GLU A 199 -25.20 -63.00 -11.11
N SER A 200 -24.52 -63.60 -10.13
CA SER A 200 -24.67 -63.23 -8.72
C SER A 200 -24.09 -61.86 -8.38
N MET A 201 -23.00 -61.45 -9.04
CA MET A 201 -22.32 -60.17 -8.75
C MET A 201 -23.06 -58.98 -9.34
N TYR A 202 -23.65 -59.15 -10.52
CA TYR A 202 -24.37 -58.10 -11.24
C TYR A 202 -25.89 -58.18 -11.10
N ASN A 203 -26.40 -59.23 -10.44
CA ASN A 203 -27.84 -59.48 -10.22
C ASN A 203 -28.66 -59.48 -11.52
N GLU A 204 -28.03 -59.86 -12.64
CA GLU A 204 -28.64 -60.00 -13.95
C GLU A 204 -28.47 -61.44 -14.45
N LYS A 205 -29.54 -62.01 -14.99
CA LYS A 205 -29.49 -63.33 -15.64
C LYS A 205 -28.95 -63.18 -17.07
N LEU A 206 -27.98 -64.03 -17.41
CA LEU A 206 -27.39 -64.14 -18.74
C LEU A 206 -28.15 -65.11 -19.65
N THR A 207 -29.08 -65.88 -19.08
CA THR A 207 -30.06 -66.75 -19.79
C THR A 207 -31.22 -65.98 -20.40
#